data_AF-A0A1C9W4S2-F1
#
_entry.id   AF-A0A1C9W4S2-F1
#
_cell.length_a   1.000
_cell.length_b   1.000
_cell.length_c   1.000
_cell.angle_alpha   90.00
_cell.angle_beta   90.00
_cell.angle_gamma   90.00
#
_symmetry.space_group_name_H-M   'P 1'
#
loop_
_entity.id
_entity.type
_entity.pdbx_description
1 polymer ?
#
loop_
_entity_poly.entity_id
_entity_poly.type
_entity_poly.pdbx_seq_one_letter_code
_entity_poly.pdbx_strand_id
1 'polypeptide(L)'
;MKRQPDERGRLGRILFKLFDHWQITNPQRLILLGLNPESPIDPNEYLSRGSFAADRDKLERASILLGIHKSLRVLFPANRDLVYQWISHPNNHFDGMTPVEIVERHGIPGMHMVRGYLDQQLAGQDLAAGKQIKARAKISLAPDEESIEWLSATTTCNESPDFVFETSTEGILQLLDVWTLALSIFSRKEKARLWLVTHAPALGCAPVAILATKSGRTKVLGVLRRIEQGDFGG
;
A
#
# COMPACT_ATOMS: atom_id res chain seq x y z
N MET A 1 -21.24 8.51 -20.05
CA MET A 1 -20.34 8.20 -18.91
C MET A 1 -20.75 6.85 -18.30
N LYS A 2 -20.16 5.73 -18.75
CA LYS A 2 -20.50 4.38 -18.26
C LYS A 2 -19.78 4.16 -16.92
N ARG A 3 -20.51 4.18 -15.80
CA ARG A 3 -19.98 3.85 -14.46
C ARG A 3 -19.56 2.36 -14.48
N GLN A 4 -18.29 2.06 -14.22
CA GLN A 4 -17.77 0.67 -14.20
C GLN A 4 -18.39 -0.10 -13.01
N PRO A 5 -19.29 -1.07 -13.25
CA PRO A 5 -19.92 -1.85 -12.18
C PRO A 5 -18.95 -2.88 -11.57
N ASP A 6 -17.90 -3.25 -12.30
CA ASP A 6 -16.98 -4.34 -11.94
C ASP A 6 -15.97 -3.96 -10.84
N GLU A 7 -15.48 -2.72 -10.89
CA GLU A 7 -14.45 -2.23 -9.99
C GLU A 7 -14.93 -2.13 -8.52
N ARG A 8 -16.18 -1.70 -8.35
CA ARG A 8 -16.84 -1.56 -7.05
C ARG A 8 -17.13 -2.91 -6.40
N GLY A 9 -17.57 -3.88 -7.20
CA GLY A 9 -17.71 -5.26 -6.76
C GLY A 9 -16.38 -5.91 -6.37
N ARG A 10 -15.27 -5.53 -7.04
CA ARG A 10 -13.93 -6.03 -6.73
C ARG A 10 -13.46 -5.59 -5.35
N LEU A 11 -13.63 -4.31 -4.99
CA LEU A 11 -13.25 -3.82 -3.66
C LEU A 11 -14.02 -4.56 -2.55
N GLY A 12 -15.33 -4.81 -2.78
CA GLY A 12 -16.15 -5.57 -1.86
C GLY A 12 -15.63 -6.99 -1.62
N ARG A 13 -15.25 -7.68 -2.70
CA ARG A 13 -14.63 -9.02 -2.61
C ARG A 13 -13.30 -9.01 -1.85
N ILE A 14 -12.49 -7.96 -2.00
CA ILE A 14 -11.22 -7.83 -1.28
C ILE A 14 -11.48 -7.64 0.22
N LEU A 15 -12.38 -6.73 0.60
CA LEU A 15 -12.75 -6.51 2.00
C LEU A 15 -13.38 -7.75 2.64
N PHE A 16 -14.23 -8.47 1.88
CA PHE A 16 -14.81 -9.73 2.33
C PHE A 16 -13.71 -10.74 2.70
N LYS A 17 -12.73 -10.97 1.80
CA LYS A 17 -11.60 -11.86 2.07
C LYS A 17 -10.74 -11.39 3.24
N LEU A 18 -10.54 -10.07 3.37
CA LEU A 18 -9.78 -9.51 4.47
C LEU A 18 -10.47 -9.79 5.81
N PHE A 19 -11.78 -9.54 5.91
CA PHE A 19 -12.55 -9.79 7.12
C PHE A 19 -12.65 -11.27 7.46
N ASP A 20 -12.70 -12.13 6.45
CA ASP A 20 -12.65 -13.59 6.62
C ASP A 20 -11.31 -14.03 7.22
N HIS A 21 -10.19 -13.55 6.67
CA HIS A 21 -8.87 -13.83 7.22
C HIS A 21 -8.67 -13.28 8.64
N TRP A 22 -9.21 -12.09 8.93
CA TRP A 22 -9.16 -11.50 10.28
C TRP A 22 -10.07 -12.19 11.30
N GLN A 23 -10.96 -13.08 10.84
CA GLN A 23 -11.89 -13.83 11.69
C GLN A 23 -12.73 -12.95 12.62
N ILE A 24 -13.07 -11.75 12.16
CA ILE A 24 -13.89 -10.80 12.91
C ILE A 24 -15.38 -11.06 12.72
N THR A 25 -16.15 -10.74 13.76
CA THR A 25 -17.60 -10.98 13.84
C THR A 25 -18.39 -10.08 12.88
N ASN A 26 -19.63 -10.45 12.54
CA ASN A 26 -20.47 -9.61 11.68
C ASN A 26 -20.73 -8.20 12.24
N PRO A 27 -21.01 -8.01 13.55
CA PRO A 27 -21.10 -6.67 14.13
C PRO A 27 -19.82 -5.85 13.94
N GLN A 28 -18.65 -6.46 14.11
CA GLN A 28 -17.36 -5.81 13.87
C GLN A 28 -17.17 -5.41 12.41
N ARG A 29 -17.57 -6.28 11.46
CA ARG A 29 -17.55 -5.96 10.02
C ARG A 29 -18.41 -4.74 9.73
N LEU A 30 -19.61 -4.66 10.29
CA LEU A 30 -20.51 -3.50 10.13
C LEU A 30 -19.88 -2.22 10.70
N ILE A 31 -19.30 -2.28 11.89
CA ILE A 31 -18.61 -1.15 12.53
C ILE A 31 -17.43 -0.66 11.68
N LEU A 32 -16.60 -1.57 11.16
CA LEU A 32 -15.46 -1.21 10.30
C LEU A 32 -15.91 -0.58 8.98
N LEU A 33 -17.10 -0.96 8.51
CA LEU A 33 -17.77 -0.33 7.38
C LEU A 33 -18.53 0.95 7.78
N GLY A 34 -18.50 1.39 9.03
CA GLY A 34 -19.23 2.57 9.49
C GLY A 34 -20.74 2.41 9.39
N LEU A 35 -21.24 1.19 9.61
CA LEU A 35 -22.65 0.84 9.72
C LEU A 35 -22.98 0.51 11.17
N ASN A 36 -24.27 0.59 11.53
CA ASN A 36 -24.73 0.22 12.86
C ASN A 36 -24.53 -1.31 13.07
N PRO A 37 -23.86 -1.76 14.15
CA PRO A 37 -23.69 -3.19 14.45
C PRO A 37 -25.00 -3.97 14.65
N GLU A 38 -26.08 -3.31 15.05
CA GLU A 38 -27.41 -3.89 15.22
C GLU A 38 -28.25 -3.87 13.93
N SER A 39 -27.66 -3.38 12.84
CA SER A 39 -28.34 -3.35 11.54
C SER A 39 -28.66 -4.78 11.07
N PRO A 40 -29.85 -5.04 10.52
CA PRO A 40 -30.18 -6.35 9.94
C PRO A 40 -29.43 -6.62 8.62
N ILE A 41 -28.56 -5.70 8.18
CA ILE A 41 -27.75 -5.83 6.97
C ILE A 41 -26.74 -6.97 7.15
N ASP A 42 -26.74 -7.93 6.23
CA ASP A 42 -25.62 -8.87 6.12
C ASP A 42 -24.40 -8.13 5.51
N PRO A 43 -23.29 -7.97 6.25
CA PRO A 43 -22.10 -7.29 5.74
C PRO A 43 -21.51 -7.98 4.50
N ASN A 44 -21.67 -9.29 4.35
CA ASN A 44 -21.14 -10.04 3.21
C ASN A 44 -21.94 -9.73 1.95
N GLU A 45 -23.27 -9.74 2.06
CA GLU A 45 -24.16 -9.36 0.97
C GLU A 45 -23.99 -7.87 0.60
N TYR A 46 -23.83 -7.02 1.60
CA TYR A 46 -23.58 -5.59 1.41
C TYR A 46 -22.28 -5.34 0.62
N LEU A 47 -21.20 -6.06 0.96
CA LEU A 47 -19.94 -5.99 0.22
C LEU A 47 -20.06 -6.57 -1.19
N SER A 48 -20.75 -7.70 -1.38
CA SER A 48 -20.89 -8.34 -2.70
C SER A 48 -21.68 -7.48 -3.69
N ARG A 49 -22.66 -6.70 -3.20
CA ARG A 49 -23.43 -5.75 -4.02
C ARG A 49 -22.60 -4.54 -4.48
N GLY A 50 -21.46 -4.27 -3.86
CA GLY A 50 -20.57 -3.15 -4.23
C GLY A 50 -21.18 -1.76 -4.01
N SER A 51 -22.34 -1.66 -3.36
CA SER A 51 -23.08 -0.42 -3.11
C SER A 51 -22.31 0.53 -2.18
N PHE A 52 -21.52 -0.02 -1.25
CA PHE A 52 -20.68 0.76 -0.34
C PHE A 52 -19.66 1.65 -1.07
N ALA A 53 -19.16 1.23 -2.23
CA ALA A 53 -18.16 1.98 -2.99
C ALA A 53 -18.73 3.25 -3.69
N ALA A 54 -20.02 3.55 -3.51
CA ALA A 54 -20.61 4.82 -3.91
C ALA A 54 -20.48 5.91 -2.82
N ASP A 55 -20.14 5.53 -1.58
CA ASP A 55 -20.05 6.41 -0.43
C ASP A 55 -18.58 6.72 -0.09
N ARG A 56 -18.27 8.01 0.05
CA ARG A 56 -16.91 8.51 0.31
C ARG A 56 -16.38 8.03 1.67
N ASP A 57 -17.22 8.00 2.71
CA ASP A 57 -16.82 7.51 4.04
C ASP A 57 -16.43 6.01 3.97
N LYS A 58 -17.20 5.23 3.20
CA LYS A 58 -16.92 3.80 3.01
C LYS A 58 -15.63 3.56 2.24
N LEU A 59 -15.34 4.36 1.23
CA LEU A 59 -14.08 4.29 0.48
C LEU A 59 -12.86 4.68 1.35
N GLU A 60 -13.01 5.69 2.21
CA GLU A 60 -11.97 6.08 3.15
C GLU A 60 -11.68 4.96 4.15
N ARG A 61 -12.71 4.39 4.76
CA ARG A 61 -12.58 3.23 5.67
C ARG A 61 -11.93 2.04 4.97
N ALA A 62 -12.37 1.70 3.76
CA ALA A 62 -11.77 0.64 2.96
C ALA A 62 -10.27 0.89 2.74
N SER A 63 -9.89 2.13 2.42
CA SER A 63 -8.51 2.53 2.19
C SER A 63 -7.65 2.36 3.45
N ILE A 64 -8.18 2.72 4.63
CA ILE A 64 -7.50 2.56 5.91
C ILE A 64 -7.31 1.07 6.24
N LEU A 65 -8.35 0.24 6.09
CA LEU A 65 -8.30 -1.21 6.35
C LEU A 65 -7.26 -1.92 5.49
N LEU A 66 -7.24 -1.64 4.18
CA LEU A 66 -6.24 -2.19 3.27
C LEU A 66 -4.82 -1.69 3.62
N GLY A 67 -4.73 -0.45 4.06
CA GLY A 67 -3.49 0.14 4.55
C GLY A 67 -2.94 -0.52 5.82
N ILE A 68 -3.81 -0.88 6.76
CA ILE A 68 -3.47 -1.68 7.95
C ILE A 68 -2.93 -3.04 7.51
N HIS A 69 -3.66 -3.75 6.65
CA HIS A 69 -3.21 -5.06 6.14
C HIS A 69 -1.84 -4.97 5.46
N LYS A 70 -1.62 -3.96 4.60
CA LYS A 70 -0.33 -3.72 3.95
C LYS A 70 0.79 -3.50 4.98
N SER A 71 0.54 -2.66 5.98
CA SER A 71 1.54 -2.33 7.00
C SER A 71 1.96 -3.58 7.77
N LEU A 72 0.99 -4.42 8.14
CA LEU A 72 1.24 -5.71 8.78
C LEU A 72 2.04 -6.67 7.89
N ARG A 73 1.75 -6.72 6.58
CA ARG A 73 2.53 -7.54 5.62
C ARG A 73 3.98 -7.12 5.51
N VAL A 74 4.29 -5.84 5.72
CA VAL A 74 5.67 -5.33 5.75
C VAL A 74 6.34 -5.62 7.08
N LEU A 75 5.62 -5.48 8.20
CA LEU A 75 6.15 -5.76 9.54
C LEU A 75 6.42 -7.25 9.77
N PHE A 76 5.58 -8.13 9.20
CA PHE A 76 5.63 -9.58 9.39
C PHE A 76 5.73 -10.33 8.04
N PRO A 77 6.82 -10.15 7.28
CA PRO A 77 6.94 -10.70 5.93
C PRO A 77 6.99 -12.24 5.93
N ALA A 78 7.58 -12.84 6.97
CA ALA A 78 7.76 -14.29 7.10
C ALA A 78 6.59 -14.98 7.85
N ASN A 79 5.71 -14.24 8.51
CA ASN A 79 4.67 -14.82 9.37
C ASN A 79 3.29 -14.23 9.03
N ARG A 80 2.58 -14.93 8.13
CA ARG A 80 1.26 -14.51 7.65
C ARG A 80 0.18 -14.70 8.71
N ASP A 81 0.34 -15.66 9.61
CA ASP A 81 -0.63 -15.92 10.67
C ASP A 81 -0.70 -14.74 11.63
N LEU A 82 0.46 -14.16 12.00
CA LEU A 82 0.50 -12.93 12.79
C LEU A 82 -0.21 -11.77 12.10
N VAL A 83 -0.06 -11.63 10.77
CA VAL A 83 -0.74 -10.56 10.01
C VAL A 83 -2.27 -10.66 10.12
N TYR A 84 -2.80 -11.88 10.13
CA TYR A 84 -4.24 -12.11 10.18
C TYR A 84 -4.80 -12.04 11.59
N GLN A 85 -4.03 -12.48 12.57
CA GLN A 85 -4.44 -12.52 13.96
C GLN A 85 -4.25 -11.20 14.70
N TRP A 86 -3.37 -10.31 14.22
CA TRP A 86 -2.97 -9.10 14.93
C TRP A 86 -4.12 -8.16 15.30
N ILE A 87 -5.11 -8.01 14.41
CA ILE A 87 -6.24 -7.10 14.66
C ILE A 87 -7.10 -7.54 15.85
N SER A 88 -7.10 -8.85 16.13
CA SER A 88 -7.88 -9.50 17.19
C SER A 88 -7.02 -9.87 18.41
N HIS A 89 -5.74 -9.50 18.42
CA HIS A 89 -4.84 -9.76 19.54
C HIS A 89 -4.68 -8.53 20.43
N PRO A 90 -4.69 -8.69 21.77
CA PRO A 90 -4.39 -7.64 22.72
C PRO A 90 -3.07 -6.94 22.40
N ASN A 91 -3.06 -5.61 22.47
CA ASN A 91 -1.86 -4.82 22.20
C ASN A 91 -1.60 -3.84 23.35
N ASN A 92 -0.40 -3.91 23.93
CA ASN A 92 0.00 -3.06 25.07
C ASN A 92 -0.02 -1.56 24.74
N HIS A 93 0.13 -1.16 23.47
CA HIS A 93 0.01 0.25 23.07
C HIS A 93 -1.44 0.76 23.19
N PHE A 94 -2.41 -0.15 23.17
CA PHE A 94 -3.83 0.14 23.30
C PHE A 94 -4.37 -0.28 24.68
N ASP A 95 -3.55 -0.16 25.73
CA ASP A 95 -3.90 -0.52 27.11
C ASP A 95 -4.42 -1.96 27.27
N GLY A 96 -3.87 -2.88 26.46
CA GLY A 96 -4.28 -4.29 26.44
C GLY A 96 -5.56 -4.56 25.64
N MET A 97 -6.18 -3.55 25.04
CA MET A 97 -7.27 -3.75 24.08
C MET A 97 -6.73 -4.25 22.73
N THR A 98 -7.58 -4.94 22.01
CA THR A 98 -7.37 -5.31 20.62
C THR A 98 -7.53 -4.09 19.70
N PRO A 99 -6.83 -4.05 18.56
CA PRO A 99 -7.04 -3.02 17.55
C PRO A 99 -8.50 -2.92 17.06
N VAL A 100 -9.25 -4.03 17.00
CA VAL A 100 -10.69 -3.98 16.68
C VAL A 100 -11.48 -3.25 17.76
N GLU A 101 -11.26 -3.52 19.04
CA GLU A 101 -11.96 -2.84 20.15
C GLU A 101 -11.71 -1.32 20.16
N ILE A 102 -10.51 -0.89 19.76
CA ILE A 102 -10.20 0.54 19.55
C ILE A 102 -11.10 1.14 18.47
N VAL A 103 -11.32 0.41 17.37
CA VAL A 103 -12.21 0.85 16.30
C VAL A 103 -13.68 0.82 16.75
N GLU A 104 -14.09 -0.17 17.54
CA GLU A 104 -15.44 -0.23 18.10
C GLU A 104 -15.75 0.95 19.01
N ARG A 105 -14.80 1.34 19.87
CA ARG A 105 -14.98 2.45 20.81
C ARG A 105 -14.93 3.83 20.14
N HIS A 106 -14.03 4.00 19.16
CA HIS A 106 -13.71 5.32 18.62
C HIS A 106 -14.15 5.52 17.17
N GLY A 107 -14.69 4.50 16.49
CA GLY A 107 -15.08 4.58 15.10
C GLY A 107 -13.91 4.89 14.17
N ILE A 108 -14.11 5.82 13.22
CA ILE A 108 -13.07 6.18 12.25
C ILE A 108 -11.81 6.81 12.88
N PRO A 109 -11.88 7.67 13.93
CA PRO A 109 -10.68 8.02 14.71
C PRO A 109 -9.87 6.80 15.18
N GLY A 110 -10.53 5.75 15.68
CA GLY A 110 -9.88 4.52 16.11
C GLY A 110 -9.13 3.83 14.97
N MET A 111 -9.70 3.84 13.76
CA MET A 111 -9.03 3.30 12.57
C MET A 111 -7.75 4.06 12.23
N HIS A 112 -7.77 5.40 12.35
CA HIS A 112 -6.58 6.23 12.15
C HIS A 112 -5.53 6.01 13.24
N MET A 113 -5.94 5.82 14.51
CA MET A 113 -5.01 5.49 15.60
C MET A 113 -4.28 4.18 15.33
N VAL A 114 -5.02 3.12 14.97
CA VAL A 114 -4.44 1.81 14.63
C VAL A 114 -3.49 1.94 13.44
N ARG A 115 -3.87 2.67 12.40
CA ARG A 115 -3.02 2.87 11.23
C ARG A 115 -1.76 3.67 11.55
N GLY A 116 -1.89 4.76 12.31
CA GLY A 116 -0.79 5.61 12.73
C GLY A 116 0.21 4.86 13.60
N TYR A 117 -0.25 4.00 14.51
CA TYR A 117 0.62 3.11 15.27
C TYR A 117 1.47 2.23 14.35
N LEU A 118 0.87 1.56 13.36
CA LEU A 118 1.61 0.70 12.43
C LEU A 118 2.59 1.50 11.56
N ASP A 119 2.20 2.70 11.11
CA ASP A 119 3.09 3.58 10.35
C ASP A 119 4.31 4.02 11.20
N GLN A 120 4.13 4.26 12.51
CA GLN A 120 5.23 4.54 13.44
C GLN A 120 6.16 3.34 13.64
N GLN A 121 5.59 2.12 13.77
CA GLN A 121 6.40 0.90 13.86
C GLN A 121 7.26 0.70 12.61
N LEU A 122 6.70 0.97 11.43
CA LEU A 122 7.43 0.92 10.16
C LEU A 122 8.55 1.97 10.09
N ALA A 123 8.27 3.22 10.49
CA ALA A 123 9.29 4.25 10.56
C ALA A 123 10.41 3.91 11.56
N GLY A 124 10.06 3.25 12.66
CA GLY A 124 11.02 2.73 13.64
C GLY A 124 11.96 1.66 13.06
N GLN A 125 11.46 0.76 12.19
CA GLN A 125 12.30 -0.20 11.48
C GLN A 125 13.28 0.48 10.52
N ASP A 126 12.83 1.51 9.80
CA ASP A 126 13.68 2.31 8.91
C ASP A 126 14.84 2.97 9.71
N LEU A 127 14.55 3.50 10.91
CA LEU A 127 15.54 4.10 11.82
C LEU A 127 16.51 3.07 12.43
N ALA A 128 16.01 1.89 12.83
CA ALA A 128 16.84 0.80 13.38
C ALA A 128 17.79 0.22 12.32
N ALA A 129 17.30 0.05 11.08
CA ALA A 129 18.13 -0.29 9.93
C ALA A 129 19.19 0.80 9.67
N GLY A 130 18.83 2.08 9.81
CA GLY A 130 19.75 3.22 9.71
C GLY A 130 20.89 3.22 10.75
N LYS A 131 20.62 2.83 12.00
CA LYS A 131 21.65 2.72 13.06
C LYS A 131 22.66 1.59 12.77
N GLN A 132 22.23 0.45 12.25
CA GLN A 132 23.13 -0.64 11.85
C GLN A 132 24.01 -0.25 10.64
N ILE A 133 23.51 0.61 9.75
CA ILE A 133 24.28 1.14 8.62
C ILE A 133 25.39 2.09 9.10
N LYS A 134 25.12 2.99 10.07
CA LYS A 134 26.16 3.87 10.65
C LYS A 134 27.27 3.11 11.38
N ALA A 135 26.96 1.97 12.01
CA ALA A 135 27.97 1.11 12.63
C ALA A 135 28.88 0.41 11.60
N ARG A 136 28.37 0.19 10.39
CA ARG A 136 29.06 -0.49 9.28
C ARG A 136 29.74 0.48 8.30
N ALA A 137 29.31 1.74 8.28
CA ALA A 137 29.87 2.84 7.48
C ALA A 137 31.10 3.51 8.11
N LYS A 138 31.79 2.87 9.07
CA LYS A 138 33.12 3.28 9.52
C LYS A 138 34.25 2.90 8.55
N ILE A 139 33.93 2.29 7.40
CA ILE A 139 34.87 2.10 6.30
C ILE A 139 34.57 3.18 5.25
N SER A 140 35.44 4.19 5.25
CA SER A 140 35.67 5.28 4.31
C SER A 140 34.82 5.30 3.02
N LEU A 141 34.07 6.40 2.82
CA LEU A 141 34.04 7.11 1.54
C LEU A 141 33.38 8.50 1.73
N ALA A 142 34.17 9.56 1.67
CA ALA A 142 33.65 10.88 1.33
C ALA A 142 33.65 10.98 -0.21
N PRO A 143 32.57 11.43 -0.87
CA PRO A 143 32.60 11.66 -2.30
C PRO A 143 33.20 13.04 -2.60
N ASP A 144 34.03 13.08 -3.62
CA ASP A 144 34.66 14.24 -4.24
C ASP A 144 33.66 15.10 -5.04
N GLU A 145 34.07 16.36 -5.29
CA GLU A 145 33.29 17.47 -5.85
C GLU A 145 32.75 17.26 -7.29
N GLU A 146 33.09 16.18 -7.99
CA GLU A 146 32.58 15.89 -9.34
C GLU A 146 31.14 15.32 -9.36
N SER A 147 30.58 14.96 -8.20
CA SER A 147 29.29 14.27 -8.12
C SER A 147 28.03 15.16 -8.28
N ILE A 148 28.18 16.48 -8.43
CA ILE A 148 27.06 17.44 -8.41
C ILE A 148 26.56 17.82 -9.82
N GLU A 149 27.25 17.44 -10.89
CA GLU A 149 26.93 17.93 -12.24
C GLU A 149 25.79 17.15 -12.97
N TRP A 150 25.37 15.97 -12.50
CA TRP A 150 24.33 15.16 -13.18
C TRP A 150 22.87 15.54 -12.82
N LEU A 151 22.65 16.48 -11.90
CA LEU A 151 21.30 16.91 -11.47
C LEU A 151 20.61 17.88 -12.45
N SER A 152 21.26 18.28 -13.55
CA SER A 152 20.72 19.26 -14.51
C SER A 152 20.16 18.65 -15.81
N ALA A 153 20.30 17.34 -16.04
CA ALA A 153 19.83 16.70 -17.26
C ALA A 153 18.40 16.14 -17.10
N THR A 154 17.41 17.02 -16.95
CA THR A 154 16.01 16.62 -17.14
C THR A 154 15.70 16.54 -18.63
N THR A 155 15.78 15.34 -19.22
CA THR A 155 15.12 15.07 -20.50
C THR A 155 13.63 14.86 -20.23
N THR A 156 12.84 15.80 -20.76
CA THR A 156 11.38 15.79 -20.73
C THR A 156 10.83 14.59 -21.49
N CYS A 157 10.10 13.72 -20.81
CA CYS A 157 9.21 12.76 -21.47
C CYS A 157 7.98 13.54 -21.96
N ASN A 158 7.85 13.64 -23.27
CA ASN A 158 6.74 14.30 -23.95
C ASN A 158 5.50 13.38 -23.90
N GLU A 159 4.52 13.69 -23.06
CA GLU A 159 3.14 13.19 -23.17
C GLU A 159 2.16 14.35 -22.93
N SER A 160 1.16 14.47 -23.82
CA SER A 160 0.26 15.61 -24.07
C SER A 160 -0.50 16.20 -22.87
N PRO A 161 -1.00 17.46 -22.97
CA PRO A 161 -1.53 18.25 -21.85
C PRO A 161 -2.93 17.86 -21.34
N ASP A 162 -3.55 16.82 -21.86
CA ASP A 162 -4.90 16.39 -21.43
C ASP A 162 -4.79 15.47 -20.21
N PHE A 163 -4.38 16.08 -19.10
CA PHE A 163 -4.03 15.45 -17.84
C PHE A 163 -5.28 15.19 -16.99
N VAL A 164 -5.66 13.91 -16.83
CA VAL A 164 -6.60 13.46 -15.80
C VAL A 164 -5.95 12.31 -15.04
N PHE A 165 -5.70 12.51 -13.74
CA PHE A 165 -5.28 11.45 -12.84
C PHE A 165 -6.34 10.34 -12.89
N GLU A 166 -5.98 9.14 -13.36
CA GLU A 166 -6.90 8.02 -13.43
C GLU A 166 -7.15 7.50 -12.00
N THR A 167 -8.17 8.05 -11.35
CA THR A 167 -8.61 7.68 -9.99
C THR A 167 -9.40 6.38 -9.94
N SER A 168 -9.39 5.62 -11.04
CA SER A 168 -9.92 4.25 -11.10
C SER A 168 -9.20 3.39 -10.05
N THR A 169 -9.97 2.61 -9.31
CA THR A 169 -9.48 1.62 -8.34
C THR A 169 -8.51 0.63 -8.99
N GLU A 170 -8.66 0.25 -10.27
CA GLU A 170 -7.71 -0.54 -11.04
C GLU A 170 -6.38 0.22 -11.19
N GLY A 171 -6.44 1.53 -11.44
CA GLY A 171 -5.26 2.40 -11.43
C GLY A 171 -4.57 2.44 -10.07
N ILE A 172 -5.33 2.61 -8.99
CA ILE A 172 -4.79 2.65 -7.62
C ILE A 172 -4.21 1.29 -7.20
N LEU A 173 -4.88 0.18 -7.52
CA LEU A 173 -4.39 -1.17 -7.26
C LEU A 173 -3.14 -1.49 -8.09
N GLN A 174 -3.09 -1.09 -9.37
CA GLN A 174 -1.89 -1.26 -10.19
C GLN A 174 -0.70 -0.43 -9.68
N LEU A 175 -0.94 0.79 -9.20
CA LEU A 175 0.09 1.58 -8.52
C LEU A 175 0.61 0.87 -7.27
N LEU A 176 -0.31 0.24 -6.52
CA LEU A 176 0.03 -0.52 -5.33
C LEU A 176 0.81 -1.80 -5.67
N ASP A 177 0.47 -2.47 -6.76
CA ASP A 177 1.17 -3.65 -7.27
C ASP A 177 2.60 -3.29 -7.70
N VAL A 178 2.78 -2.19 -8.44
CA VAL A 178 4.12 -1.67 -8.81
C VAL A 178 4.96 -1.47 -7.56
N TRP A 179 4.41 -0.76 -6.58
CA TRP A 179 5.12 -0.45 -5.35
C TRP A 179 5.45 -1.71 -4.53
N THR A 180 4.51 -2.65 -4.43
CA THR A 180 4.69 -3.89 -3.67
C THR A 180 5.73 -4.79 -4.32
N LEU A 181 5.72 -4.91 -5.65
CA LEU A 181 6.69 -5.70 -6.39
C LEU A 181 8.09 -5.07 -6.33
N ALA A 182 8.18 -3.74 -6.45
CA ALA A 182 9.44 -3.03 -6.27
C ALA A 182 10.02 -3.23 -4.85
N LEU A 183 9.18 -3.19 -3.81
CA LEU A 183 9.62 -3.49 -2.44
C LEU A 183 10.08 -4.94 -2.29
N SER A 184 9.40 -5.90 -2.93
CA SER A 184 9.78 -7.31 -2.94
C SER A 184 11.19 -7.50 -3.52
N ILE A 185 11.44 -6.91 -4.70
CA ILE A 185 12.70 -7.05 -5.43
C ILE A 185 13.85 -6.33 -4.72
N PHE A 186 13.65 -5.07 -4.39
CA PHE A 186 14.75 -4.23 -3.89
C PHE A 186 14.99 -4.40 -2.39
N SER A 187 14.08 -5.08 -1.67
CA SER A 187 14.10 -5.36 -0.22
C SER A 187 14.20 -4.12 0.69
N ARG A 188 14.49 -2.94 0.14
CA ARG A 188 14.63 -1.65 0.81
C ARG A 188 13.79 -0.63 0.09
N LYS A 189 12.99 0.10 0.86
CA LYS A 189 12.11 1.15 0.38
C LYS A 189 12.87 2.24 -0.35
N GLU A 190 14.05 2.62 0.12
CA GLU A 190 14.89 3.66 -0.46
C GLU A 190 15.38 3.24 -1.85
N LYS A 191 15.78 1.98 -2.01
CA LYS A 191 16.18 1.43 -3.31
C LYS A 191 15.01 1.33 -4.27
N ALA A 192 13.83 0.93 -3.79
CA ALA A 192 12.61 0.91 -4.60
C ALA A 192 12.20 2.34 -5.04
N ARG A 193 12.23 3.33 -4.14
CA ARG A 193 11.96 4.74 -4.48
C ARG A 193 12.98 5.26 -5.47
N LEU A 194 14.26 5.02 -5.19
CA LEU A 194 15.36 5.48 -6.02
C LEU A 194 15.19 4.92 -7.43
N TRP A 195 14.95 3.60 -7.56
CA TRP A 195 14.72 2.97 -8.85
C TRP A 195 13.52 3.58 -9.60
N LEU A 196 12.43 3.92 -8.91
CA LEU A 196 11.24 4.53 -9.51
C LEU A 196 11.47 5.95 -10.04
N VAL A 197 12.41 6.70 -9.46
CA VAL A 197 12.71 8.08 -9.88
C VAL A 197 13.96 8.19 -10.76
N THR A 198 14.79 7.15 -10.80
CA THR A 198 15.94 7.05 -11.70
C THR A 198 15.54 6.57 -13.08
N HIS A 199 16.27 7.02 -14.10
CA HIS A 199 16.09 6.53 -15.46
C HIS A 199 16.32 5.01 -15.54
N ALA A 200 15.29 4.27 -15.94
CA ALA A 200 15.36 2.83 -16.16
C ALA A 200 15.63 2.56 -17.65
N PRO A 201 16.79 1.98 -18.05
CA PRO A 201 17.13 1.76 -19.46
C PRO A 201 16.08 0.98 -20.25
N ALA A 202 15.47 -0.04 -19.61
CA ALA A 202 14.42 -0.86 -20.21
C ALA A 202 13.10 -0.10 -20.49
N LEU A 203 12.93 1.11 -19.94
CA LEU A 203 11.78 1.98 -20.14
C LEU A 203 12.12 3.26 -20.91
N GLY A 204 13.42 3.58 -21.07
CA GLY A 204 13.89 4.84 -21.66
C GLY A 204 13.50 6.09 -20.86
N CYS A 205 13.03 5.93 -19.62
CA CYS A 205 12.57 7.01 -18.75
C CYS A 205 12.55 6.57 -17.28
N ALA A 206 12.29 7.52 -16.38
CA ALA A 206 12.03 7.20 -14.98
C ALA A 206 10.64 6.54 -14.84
N PRO A 207 10.50 5.39 -14.16
CA PRO A 207 9.22 4.71 -13.99
C PRO A 207 8.09 5.62 -13.53
N VAL A 208 8.37 6.53 -12.57
CA VAL A 208 7.40 7.47 -12.01
C VAL A 208 6.72 8.36 -13.07
N ALA A 209 7.41 8.68 -14.16
CA ALA A 209 6.89 9.52 -15.23
C ALA A 209 5.71 8.87 -15.97
N ILE A 210 5.68 7.54 -16.03
CA ILE A 210 4.66 6.78 -16.78
C ILE A 210 3.63 6.09 -15.87
N LEU A 211 3.80 6.14 -14.53
CA LEU A 211 2.87 5.50 -13.59
C LEU A 211 1.45 6.10 -13.59
N ALA A 212 1.29 7.31 -14.12
CA ALA A 212 -0.02 7.95 -14.23
C ALA A 212 -0.96 7.18 -15.18
N THR A 213 -0.45 6.44 -16.16
CA THR A 213 -1.26 5.72 -17.16
C THR A 213 -1.32 4.22 -16.90
N LYS A 214 -2.44 3.58 -17.21
CA LYS A 214 -2.59 2.10 -17.14
C LYS A 214 -1.54 1.37 -17.98
N SER A 215 -1.28 1.89 -19.17
CA SER A 215 -0.25 1.38 -20.07
C SER A 215 1.14 1.46 -19.44
N GLY A 216 1.49 2.61 -18.85
CA GLY A 216 2.77 2.79 -18.18
C GLY A 216 2.95 1.92 -16.94
N ARG A 217 1.93 1.79 -16.09
CA ARG A 217 1.95 0.84 -14.96
C ARG A 217 2.18 -0.60 -15.40
N THR A 218 1.54 -1.03 -16.49
CA THR A 218 1.72 -2.37 -17.05
C THR A 218 3.16 -2.60 -17.54
N LYS A 219 3.76 -1.60 -18.20
CA LYS A 219 5.17 -1.64 -18.64
C LYS A 219 6.13 -1.74 -17.45
N VAL A 220 5.92 -0.91 -16.42
CA VAL A 220 6.75 -0.94 -15.20
C VAL A 220 6.66 -2.28 -14.48
N LEU A 221 5.44 -2.84 -14.35
CA LEU A 221 5.24 -4.18 -13.78
C LEU A 221 5.96 -5.27 -14.58
N GLY A 222 5.93 -5.19 -15.92
CA GLY A 222 6.64 -6.12 -16.78
C GLY A 222 8.16 -6.07 -16.58
N VAL A 223 8.74 -4.87 -16.42
CA VAL A 223 10.16 -4.71 -16.10
C VAL A 223 10.49 -5.25 -14.72
N LEU A 224 9.70 -4.94 -13.71
CA LEU A 224 9.92 -5.45 -12.35
C LEU A 224 9.86 -6.99 -12.31
N ARG A 225 8.90 -7.63 -12.99
CA ARG A 225 8.82 -9.10 -13.08
C ARG A 225 10.04 -9.73 -13.74
N ARG A 226 10.60 -9.09 -14.77
CA ARG A 226 11.85 -9.55 -15.40
C ARG A 226 13.04 -9.47 -14.43
N ILE A 227 13.16 -8.36 -13.69
CA ILE A 227 14.18 -8.19 -12.64
C ILE A 227 14.02 -9.25 -11.54
N GLU A 228 12.78 -9.56 -11.12
CA GLU A 228 12.49 -10.62 -10.14
C GLU A 228 12.94 -12.01 -10.63
N GLN A 229 12.84 -12.27 -11.93
CA GLN A 229 13.28 -13.52 -12.56
C GLN A 229 14.78 -13.54 -12.88
N GLY A 230 15.51 -12.46 -12.59
CA GLY A 230 16.93 -12.32 -12.95
C GLY A 230 17.18 -12.19 -14.45
N ASP A 231 16.14 -11.94 -15.24
CA ASP A 231 16.22 -11.70 -16.68
C ASP A 231 16.45 -10.20 -16.93
N PHE A 232 17.71 -9.84 -17.10
CA PHE A 232 18.09 -8.45 -17.34
C PHE A 232 17.98 -8.02 -18.81
N GLY A 233 17.70 -8.95 -19.74
CA GLY A 233 17.68 -8.69 -21.17
C GLY A 233 19.05 -8.28 -21.73
N GLY A 234 19.53 -8.98 -22.76
CA GLY A 234 20.70 -8.58 -23.54
C GLY A 234 20.43 -7.40 -24.47
#